data_AF-A0A969JGB7-F1
#
_entry.id   AF-A0A969JGB7-F1
#
_cell.length_a   1.000
_cell.length_b   1.000
_cell.length_c   1.000
_cell.angle_alpha   90.00
_cell.angle_beta   90.00
_cell.angle_gamma   90.00
#
_symmetry.space_group_name_H-M   'P 1'
#
loop_
_entity.id
_entity.type
_entity.pdbx_description
1 polymer ?
#
loop_
_entity_poly.entity_id
_entity_poly.type
_entity_poly.pdbx_seq_one_letter_code
_entity_poly.pdbx_strand_id
1 'polypeptide(L)'
;MPQKGLPKGFKALTQEKGLPTMISGSLLTPRSGKTAALSARCMDYLEEVKSAMRIQNPNDEFMVKSERTDELGQRHVRMVQRYKDIPVWGSEIILHEKNGTLDLLNGGYFPTPSVKSVIPTRLAPQAEATVREDLAKKCRSKP
;
A
#
# COMPACT_ATOMS: atom_id res chain seq x y z
N MET A 1 23.02 -1.89 1.71
CA MET A 1 22.63 -2.61 0.48
C MET A 1 22.12 -1.58 -0.53
N PRO A 2 22.51 -1.66 -1.82
CA PRO A 2 22.08 -0.68 -2.82
C PRO A 2 20.57 -0.74 -3.03
N GLN A 3 19.91 0.41 -2.96
CA GLN A 3 18.46 0.58 -3.04
C GLN A 3 18.03 0.61 -4.51
N LYS A 4 17.87 -0.58 -5.11
CA LYS A 4 17.50 -0.72 -6.53
C LYS A 4 16.12 -0.09 -6.78
N GLY A 5 16.04 0.81 -7.77
CA GLY A 5 14.78 1.44 -8.18
C GLY A 5 14.36 2.66 -7.36
N LEU A 6 15.17 3.14 -6.42
CA LEU A 6 14.88 4.39 -5.72
C LEU A 6 15.32 5.62 -6.55
N PRO A 7 14.52 6.69 -6.59
CA PRO A 7 14.92 7.95 -7.19
C PRO A 7 16.05 8.65 -6.43
N LYS A 8 16.73 9.56 -7.13
CA LYS A 8 17.82 10.36 -6.53
C LYS A 8 17.27 11.22 -5.38
N GLY A 9 17.94 11.16 -4.23
CA GLY A 9 17.55 11.93 -3.02
C GLY A 9 16.61 11.17 -2.08
N PHE A 10 16.07 10.03 -2.50
CA PHE A 10 15.31 9.16 -1.63
C PHE A 10 16.22 8.16 -0.90
N LYS A 11 15.76 7.69 0.26
CA LYS A 11 16.38 6.64 1.07
C LYS A 11 15.30 5.66 1.49
N ALA A 12 15.61 4.36 1.48
CA ALA A 12 14.71 3.31 1.91
C ALA A 12 15.29 2.44 3.04
N LEU A 13 14.46 2.12 4.03
CA LEU A 13 14.71 1.03 4.96
C LEU A 13 13.96 -0.21 4.48
N THR A 14 14.69 -1.31 4.36
CA THR A 14 14.20 -2.59 3.83
C THR A 14 14.37 -3.65 4.90
N GLN A 15 13.33 -4.44 5.16
CA GLN A 15 13.40 -5.62 6.05
C GLN A 15 13.72 -6.90 5.25
N GLU A 16 13.78 -8.06 5.90
CA GLU A 16 14.17 -9.35 5.30
C GLU A 16 13.51 -9.68 3.94
N LYS A 17 12.26 -9.24 3.72
CA LYS A 17 11.49 -9.51 2.50
C LYS A 17 11.93 -8.71 1.27
N GLY A 18 12.95 -7.83 1.38
CA GLY A 18 13.53 -7.11 0.25
C GLY A 18 12.65 -6.01 -0.35
N LEU A 19 11.54 -5.66 0.32
CA LEU A 19 10.69 -4.51 0.00
C LEU A 19 10.90 -3.39 1.02
N PRO A 20 10.94 -2.12 0.59
CA PRO A 20 11.01 -0.99 1.51
C PRO A 20 9.81 -0.96 2.46
N THR A 21 10.05 -0.98 3.77
CA THR A 21 9.01 -0.74 4.79
C THR A 21 8.91 0.74 5.15
N MET A 22 9.94 1.52 4.78
CA MET A 22 9.99 2.95 4.94
C MET A 22 10.77 3.56 3.79
N ILE A 23 10.24 4.63 3.19
CA ILE A 23 10.89 5.41 2.15
C ILE A 23 10.85 6.87 2.61
N SER A 24 12.00 7.50 2.71
CA SER A 24 12.15 8.91 3.06
C SER A 24 12.75 9.68 1.89
N GLY A 25 12.32 10.91 1.72
CA GLY A 25 12.66 11.75 0.57
C GLY A 25 11.44 12.50 0.07
N SER A 26 11.68 13.60 -0.62
CA SER A 26 10.64 14.46 -1.16
C SER A 26 10.78 14.61 -2.67
N LEU A 27 9.66 14.88 -3.34
CA LEU A 27 9.65 15.15 -4.78
C LEU A 27 10.37 16.46 -5.07
N LEU A 28 11.39 16.42 -5.93
CA LEU A 28 12.07 17.62 -6.41
C LEU A 28 11.15 18.43 -7.35
N THR A 29 10.38 17.73 -8.17
CA THR A 29 9.46 18.31 -9.17
C THR A 29 8.10 17.61 -9.10
N PRO A 30 7.25 17.94 -8.13
CA PRO A 30 5.93 17.34 -8.02
C PRO A 30 5.04 17.77 -9.21
N ARG A 31 4.31 16.82 -9.81
CA ARG A 31 3.36 17.12 -10.90
C ARG A 31 2.19 17.95 -10.39
N SER A 32 1.67 17.61 -9.21
CA SER A 32 0.65 18.37 -8.51
C SER A 32 1.29 19.50 -7.71
N GLY A 33 0.76 20.72 -7.84
CA GLY A 33 1.20 21.87 -7.06
C GLY A 33 0.90 21.71 -5.56
N LYS A 34 1.52 22.54 -4.71
CA LYS A 34 1.34 22.49 -3.25
C LYS A 34 -0.11 22.64 -2.79
N THR A 35 -0.92 23.38 -3.55
CA THR A 35 -2.34 23.65 -3.30
C THR A 35 -3.28 22.57 -3.82
N ALA A 36 -2.78 21.59 -4.58
CA ALA A 36 -3.58 20.47 -5.06
C ALA A 36 -4.05 19.60 -3.89
N ALA A 37 -5.08 18.79 -4.13
CA ALA A 37 -5.58 17.81 -3.17
C ALA A 37 -4.43 16.90 -2.69
N LEU A 38 -4.40 16.61 -1.38
CA LEU A 38 -3.32 15.81 -0.79
C LEU A 38 -3.28 14.41 -1.40
N SER A 39 -4.43 13.81 -1.69
CA SER A 39 -4.53 12.53 -2.40
C SER A 39 -3.79 12.53 -3.73
N ALA A 40 -3.92 13.57 -4.55
CA ALA A 40 -3.21 13.70 -5.84
C ALA A 40 -1.69 13.79 -5.63
N ARG A 41 -1.25 14.57 -4.63
CA ARG A 41 0.17 14.68 -4.26
C ARG A 41 0.73 13.36 -3.73
N CYS A 42 -0.07 12.58 -3.00
CA CYS A 42 0.30 11.23 -2.57
C CYS A 42 0.45 10.28 -3.76
N MET A 43 -0.43 10.35 -4.77
CA MET A 43 -0.29 9.55 -5.98
C MET A 43 0.99 9.90 -6.76
N ASP A 44 1.34 11.19 -6.86
CA ASP A 44 2.60 11.60 -7.47
C ASP A 44 3.82 11.05 -6.71
N TYR A 45 3.75 11.02 -5.38
CA TYR A 45 4.80 10.43 -4.55
C TYR A 45 4.96 8.94 -4.85
N LEU A 46 3.85 8.19 -4.85
CA LEU A 46 3.86 6.75 -5.16
C LEU A 46 4.35 6.47 -6.56
N GLU A 47 3.98 7.30 -7.54
CA GLU A 47 4.44 7.19 -8.93
C GLU A 47 5.96 7.28 -9.03
N GLU A 48 6.56 8.21 -8.28
CA GLU A 48 8.01 8.39 -8.24
C GLU A 48 8.73 7.15 -7.63
N VAL A 49 8.19 6.60 -6.55
CA VAL A 49 8.83 5.47 -5.83
C VAL A 49 8.36 4.08 -6.29
N LYS A 50 7.46 4.00 -7.26
CA LYS A 50 6.79 2.74 -7.68
C LYS A 50 7.78 1.62 -8.05
N SER A 51 8.90 1.99 -8.67
CA SER A 51 9.95 1.05 -9.07
C SER A 51 10.59 0.35 -7.86
N ALA A 52 10.83 1.09 -6.78
CA ALA A 52 11.32 0.55 -5.52
C ALA A 52 10.28 -0.33 -4.82
N MET A 53 9.01 0.08 -4.89
CA MET A 53 7.88 -0.66 -4.33
C MET A 53 7.49 -1.90 -5.15
N ARG A 54 8.00 -2.02 -6.39
CA ARG A 54 7.58 -3.04 -7.38
C ARG A 54 6.08 -2.98 -7.68
N ILE A 55 5.59 -1.75 -7.79
CA ILE A 55 4.20 -1.41 -8.16
C ILE A 55 4.20 -0.94 -9.62
N GLN A 56 3.24 -1.41 -10.41
CA GLN A 56 3.14 -1.06 -11.83
C GLN A 56 2.37 0.24 -12.04
N ASN A 57 1.17 0.33 -11.44
CA ASN A 57 0.32 1.52 -11.53
C ASN A 57 -0.27 1.89 -10.15
N PRO A 58 0.37 2.80 -9.41
CA PRO A 58 -0.12 3.22 -8.11
C PRO A 58 -1.55 3.78 -8.11
N ASN A 59 -2.00 4.44 -9.18
CA ASN A 59 -3.36 5.00 -9.25
C ASN A 59 -4.43 3.90 -9.28
N ASP A 60 -4.12 2.77 -9.93
CA ASP A 60 -5.02 1.62 -9.98
C ASP A 60 -4.85 0.74 -8.74
N GLU A 61 -3.66 0.73 -8.15
CA GLU A 61 -3.27 -0.21 -7.09
C GLU A 61 -3.40 0.34 -5.67
N PHE A 62 -3.61 1.63 -5.47
CA PHE A 62 -3.82 2.23 -4.16
C PHE A 62 -5.06 3.13 -4.13
N MET A 63 -5.66 3.25 -2.96
CA MET A 63 -6.72 4.22 -2.69
C MET A 63 -6.52 4.85 -1.31
N VAL A 64 -6.94 6.11 -1.17
CA VAL A 64 -6.95 6.79 0.12
C VAL A 64 -8.08 6.19 0.97
N LYS A 65 -7.72 5.72 2.17
CA LYS A 65 -8.65 5.19 3.17
C LYS A 65 -9.05 6.25 4.20
N SER A 66 -8.09 7.08 4.63
CA SER A 66 -8.36 8.17 5.57
C SER A 66 -7.24 9.21 5.56
N GLU A 67 -7.60 10.46 5.85
CA GLU A 67 -6.66 11.54 6.13
C GLU A 67 -6.83 11.99 7.59
N ARG A 68 -5.71 12.20 8.30
CA ARG A 68 -5.72 12.73 9.67
C ARG A 68 -4.65 13.79 9.82
N THR A 69 -4.96 14.87 10.52
CA THR A 69 -3.96 15.83 11.01
C THR A 69 -3.67 15.54 12.48
N ASP A 70 -2.41 15.52 12.86
CA ASP A 70 -2.01 15.39 14.27
C ASP A 70 -1.98 16.75 14.99
N GLU A 71 -1.69 16.74 16.29
CA GLU A 71 -1.64 17.93 17.15
C GLU A 71 -0.51 18.90 16.76
N LEU A 72 0.49 18.43 16.02
CA LEU A 72 1.62 19.22 15.53
C LEU A 72 1.36 19.78 14.12
N GLY A 73 0.17 19.55 13.55
CA GLY A 73 -0.21 20.00 12.21
C GLY A 73 0.34 19.13 11.07
N GLN A 74 0.91 17.96 11.36
CA GLN A 74 1.37 17.02 10.33
C GLN A 74 0.19 16.19 9.81
N ARG A 75 0.11 16.03 8.48
CA ARG A 75 -0.97 15.28 7.85
C ARG A 75 -0.51 13.86 7.53
N HIS A 76 -1.38 12.91 7.80
CA HIS A 76 -1.17 11.48 7.66
C HIS A 76 -2.23 10.94 6.71
N VAL A 77 -1.79 10.41 5.58
CA VAL A 77 -2.68 9.80 4.58
C VAL A 77 -2.48 8.30 4.62
N ARG A 78 -3.51 7.61 5.10
CA ARG A 78 -3.56 6.16 5.08
C ARG A 78 -4.09 5.71 3.73
N MET A 79 -3.34 4.85 3.05
CA MET A 79 -3.72 4.26 1.78
C MET A 79 -3.70 2.73 1.89
N VAL A 80 -4.64 2.09 1.21
CA VAL A 80 -4.74 0.62 1.13
C VAL A 80 -4.52 0.16 -0.30
N GLN A 81 -3.91 -1.01 -0.45
CA GLN A 81 -3.66 -1.57 -1.77
C GLN A 81 -4.90 -2.32 -2.26
N ARG A 82 -5.14 -2.20 -3.56
CA ARG A 82 -6.09 -3.00 -4.32
C ARG A 82 -5.42 -3.53 -5.59
N TYR A 83 -6.02 -4.53 -6.20
CA TYR A 83 -5.62 -5.00 -7.52
C TYR A 83 -6.87 -5.35 -8.31
N LYS A 84 -7.10 -4.67 -9.44
CA LYS A 84 -8.34 -4.80 -10.24
C LYS A 84 -9.60 -4.66 -9.37
N ASP A 85 -9.62 -3.61 -8.54
CA ASP A 85 -10.67 -3.28 -7.57
C ASP A 85 -10.91 -4.31 -6.44
N ILE A 86 -10.05 -5.31 -6.31
CA ILE A 86 -10.08 -6.27 -5.20
C ILE A 86 -9.12 -5.80 -4.10
N PRO A 87 -9.58 -5.67 -2.84
CA PRO A 87 -8.70 -5.26 -1.74
C PRO A 87 -7.62 -6.30 -1.47
N VAL A 88 -6.38 -5.84 -1.31
CA VAL A 88 -5.26 -6.69 -0.88
C VAL A 88 -5.16 -6.62 0.63
N TRP A 89 -5.63 -7.65 1.33
CA TRP A 89 -5.65 -7.67 2.79
C TRP A 89 -4.24 -7.69 3.39
N GLY A 90 -4.06 -7.01 4.53
CA GLY A 90 -2.77 -6.87 5.19
C GLY A 90 -1.82 -5.87 4.51
N SER A 91 -2.32 -5.08 3.55
CA SER A 91 -1.58 -3.99 2.91
C SER A 91 -2.11 -2.62 3.38
N GLU A 92 -1.25 -1.85 4.01
CA GLU A 92 -1.55 -0.48 4.40
C GLU A 92 -0.26 0.32 4.45
N ILE A 93 -0.28 1.49 3.80
CA ILE A 93 0.81 2.46 3.84
C ILE A 93 0.30 3.77 4.40
N ILE A 94 1.19 4.52 5.04
CA ILE A 94 0.92 5.87 5.52
C ILE A 94 1.94 6.80 4.88
N LEU A 95 1.44 7.84 4.23
CA LEU A 95 2.25 8.96 3.78
C LEU A 95 2.14 10.09 4.81
N HIS A 96 3.28 10.64 5.17
CA HIS A 96 3.39 11.75 6.11
C HIS A 96 3.70 13.02 5.32
N GLU A 97 2.90 14.06 5.55
CA GLU A 97 3.16 15.42 5.11
C GLU A 97 3.55 16.30 6.28
N LYS A 98 4.71 16.95 6.16
CA LYS A 98 5.21 17.94 7.11
C LYS A 98 5.45 19.26 6.37
N ASN A 99 4.89 20.35 6.90
CA ASN A 99 5.03 21.70 6.33
C ASN A 99 4.68 21.77 4.83
N GLY A 100 3.62 21.07 4.42
CA GLY A 100 3.19 21.03 3.02
C GLY A 100 4.10 20.23 2.08
N THR A 101 4.98 19.37 2.62
CA THR A 101 5.86 18.50 1.85
C THR A 101 5.66 17.05 2.29
N LEU A 102 5.43 16.15 1.33
CA LEU A 102 5.45 14.71 1.57
C LEU A 102 6.91 14.25 1.64
N ASP A 103 7.35 13.74 2.78
CA ASP A 103 8.76 13.43 3.04
C ASP A 103 8.99 11.99 3.53
N LEU A 104 7.93 11.28 3.90
CA LEU A 104 8.02 9.94 4.45
C LEU A 104 6.81 9.08 4.06
N LEU A 105 7.10 7.87 3.63
CA LEU A 105 6.17 6.77 3.48
C LEU A 105 6.61 5.64 4.40
N ASN A 106 5.67 5.02 5.11
CA ASN A 106 5.91 3.77 5.82
C ASN A 106 4.73 2.79 5.66
N GLY A 107 4.93 1.56 6.09
CA GLY A 107 3.89 0.53 6.14
C GLY A 107 4.23 -0.72 5.35
N GLY A 108 3.21 -1.54 5.11
CA GLY A 108 3.32 -2.82 4.44
C GLY A 108 2.49 -2.86 3.17
N TYR A 109 3.07 -3.38 2.10
CA TYR A 109 2.41 -3.58 0.82
C TYR A 109 3.04 -4.78 0.12
N PHE A 110 2.38 -5.24 -0.93
CA PHE A 110 2.88 -6.33 -1.78
C PHE A 110 3.25 -5.79 -3.16
N PRO A 111 4.18 -6.42 -3.88
CA PRO A 111 4.39 -6.13 -5.30
C PRO A 111 3.10 -6.33 -6.09
N THR A 112 2.98 -5.71 -7.25
CA THR A 112 1.82 -5.93 -8.14
C THR A 112 1.60 -7.43 -8.37
N PRO A 113 0.42 -7.97 -8.03
CA PRO A 113 0.15 -9.40 -8.15
C PRO A 113 0.27 -9.92 -9.58
N SER A 114 1.05 -10.99 -9.77
CA SER A 114 1.13 -11.72 -11.05
C SER A 114 0.16 -12.92 -11.05
N VAL A 115 -1.14 -12.64 -10.98
CA VAL A 115 -2.20 -13.67 -11.03
C VAL A 115 -2.82 -13.80 -12.43
N LYS A 116 -3.10 -15.03 -12.87
CA LYS A 116 -3.68 -15.30 -14.20
C LYS A 116 -5.12 -14.82 -14.34
N SER A 117 -5.91 -14.96 -13.28
CA SER A 117 -7.31 -14.58 -13.24
C SER A 117 -7.68 -14.08 -11.86
N VAL A 118 -8.60 -13.13 -11.82
CA VAL A 118 -9.26 -12.65 -10.60
C VAL A 118 -10.71 -13.15 -10.51
N ILE A 119 -11.14 -14.00 -11.45
CA ILE A 119 -12.47 -14.60 -11.45
C ILE A 119 -12.44 -15.80 -10.50
N PRO A 120 -13.25 -15.81 -9.44
CA PRO A 120 -13.28 -16.92 -8.50
C PRO A 120 -13.91 -18.16 -9.14
N THR A 121 -13.29 -19.33 -8.96
CA THR A 121 -13.84 -20.63 -9.41
C THR A 121 -14.84 -21.24 -8.43
N ARG A 122 -15.08 -20.57 -7.30
CA ARG A 122 -16.06 -20.92 -6.27
C ARG A 122 -16.86 -19.68 -5.93
N LEU A 123 -18.18 -19.84 -5.83
CA LEU A 123 -19.05 -18.76 -5.38
C LEU A 123 -18.94 -18.59 -3.85
N ALA A 124 -19.25 -17.40 -3.34
CA ALA A 124 -19.17 -17.10 -1.91
C ALA A 124 -19.89 -18.14 -1.02
N PRO A 125 -21.14 -18.58 -1.33
CA PRO A 125 -21.82 -19.58 -0.50
C PRO A 125 -21.10 -20.93 -0.43
N GLN A 126 -20.40 -21.32 -1.50
CA GLN A 126 -19.64 -22.57 -1.55
C GLN A 126 -18.37 -22.48 -0.69
N ALA A 127 -17.70 -21.32 -0.70
CA ALA A 127 -16.56 -21.05 0.16
C ALA A 127 -16.97 -21.08 1.64
N GLU A 128 -18.10 -20.45 1.98
CA GLU A 128 -18.63 -20.44 3.35
C GLU A 128 -18.99 -21.85 3.84
N ALA A 129 -19.66 -22.66 3.03
CA ALA A 129 -19.99 -24.05 3.37
C ALA A 129 -18.73 -24.87 3.66
N THR A 130 -17.69 -24.73 2.83
CA THR A 130 -16.41 -25.42 3.01
C THR A 130 -15.75 -25.05 4.35
N VAL A 131 -15.72 -23.76 4.69
CA VAL A 131 -15.17 -23.29 5.97
C VAL A 131 -15.98 -23.82 7.15
N ARG A 132 -17.32 -23.81 7.05
CA ARG A 132 -18.20 -24.32 8.12
C ARG A 132 -17.97 -25.81 8.40
N GLU A 133 -17.78 -26.61 7.35
CA GLU A 133 -17.46 -28.03 7.48
C GLU A 133 -16.09 -28.29 8.10
N ASP A 134 -15.05 -27.54 7.69
CA ASP A 134 -13.71 -27.65 8.29
C ASP A 134 -13.71 -27.31 9.78
N LEU A 135 -14.37 -26.21 10.16
CA LEU A 135 -14.50 -25.79 11.55
C LEU A 135 -15.27 -26.83 12.38
N ALA A 136 -16.35 -27.40 11.84
CA ALA A 136 -17.13 -28.43 12.52
C ALA A 136 -16.33 -29.72 12.80
N LYS A 137 -15.39 -30.09 11.91
CA LYS A 137 -14.50 -31.24 12.11
C LYS A 137 -13.44 -30.96 13.18
N LYS A 138 -12.84 -29.76 13.17
CA LYS A 138 -11.83 -29.35 14.18
C LYS A 138 -12.41 -29.19 15.59
N CYS A 139 -13.65 -28.75 15.72
CA CYS A 139 -14.29 -28.66 17.04
C CYS A 139 -14.65 -30.03 17.63
N ARG A 140 -14.76 -31.09 16.82
CA ARG A 140 -15.06 -32.46 17.29
C ARG A 140 -13.83 -33.27 17.71
N SER A 141 -12.61 -32.75 17.50
CA SER A 141 -11.36 -33.49 17.74
C SER A 141 -10.64 -33.11 19.04
N LYS A 142 -11.33 -32.55 20.04
CA LYS A 142 -10.78 -32.40 21.39
C LYS A 142 -11.41 -33.45 22.33
N PRO A 143 -10.66 -34.45 22.82
CA PRO A 143 -11.03 -35.15 24.04
C PRO A 143 -10.95 -34.23 25.27
#